data_AF-A0A1Y2K4L1-F1
#
_entry.id   AF-A0A1Y2K4L1-F1
#
_cell.length_a   1.000
_cell.length_b   1.000
_cell.length_c   1.000
_cell.angle_alpha   90.00
_cell.angle_beta   90.00
_cell.angle_gamma   90.00
#
_symmetry.space_group_name_H-M   'P 1'
#
loop_
_entity.id
_entity.type
_entity.pdbx_description
1 polymer ?
#
loop_
_entity_poly.entity_id
_entity_poly.type
_entity_poly.pdbx_seq_one_letter_code
_entity_poly.pdbx_strand_id
1 'polypeptide(L)'
;MPQRPSRLTGSTYKITTPLSEHALYLTINDIETDGGRRPFEIFINSKSMDHFAWVVALTRVVSAVLRREEDPTFLVEELRAIFDPQGGYFKPGGRRMNSVVAEIGDCLEAHLQRLNGVGS
;
A
#
# COMPACT_ATOMS: atom_id res chain seq x y z
N MET A 1 -10.31 -19.25 3.55
CA MET A 1 -9.71 -18.20 2.67
C MET A 1 -10.36 -18.36 1.30
N PRO A 2 -10.79 -17.28 0.65
CA PRO A 2 -11.33 -17.36 -0.71
C PRO A 2 -10.27 -17.94 -1.65
N GLN A 3 -10.70 -18.77 -2.61
CA GLN A 3 -9.80 -19.27 -3.64
C GLN A 3 -9.34 -18.08 -4.49
N ARG A 4 -8.02 -17.91 -4.65
CA ARG A 4 -7.47 -16.82 -5.47
C ARG A 4 -7.95 -17.00 -6.91
N PRO A 5 -8.65 -16.03 -7.51
CA PRO A 5 -9.14 -16.12 -8.88
C PRO A 5 -7.97 -16.08 -9.88
N SER A 6 -8.24 -16.49 -11.13
CA SER A 6 -7.25 -16.47 -12.21
C SER A 6 -6.81 -15.06 -12.61
N ARG A 7 -7.62 -14.05 -12.30
CA ARG A 7 -7.36 -12.64 -12.59
C ARG A 7 -7.85 -11.79 -11.42
N LEU A 8 -7.09 -10.74 -11.12
CA LEU A 8 -7.46 -9.70 -10.16
C LEU A 8 -7.39 -8.35 -10.86
N THR A 9 -8.27 -7.43 -10.48
CA THR A 9 -8.19 -6.03 -10.92
C THR A 9 -7.38 -5.26 -9.89
N GLY A 10 -6.48 -4.37 -10.33
CA GLY A 10 -5.66 -3.61 -9.40
C GLY A 10 -5.41 -2.17 -9.83
N SER A 11 -4.91 -1.38 -8.90
CA SER A 11 -4.47 0.01 -9.10
C SER A 11 -2.99 0.12 -8.73
N THR A 12 -2.21 0.87 -9.50
CA THR A 12 -0.80 1.12 -9.19
C THR A 12 -0.57 2.57 -8.79
N TYR A 13 0.04 2.76 -7.63
CA TYR A 13 0.36 4.05 -7.03
C TYR A 13 1.87 4.29 -7.13
N LYS A 14 2.25 5.46 -7.63
CA LYS A 14 3.65 5.88 -7.71
C LYS A 14 4.00 6.70 -6.47
N ILE A 15 5.01 6.24 -5.74
CA ILE A 15 5.58 6.90 -4.57
C ILE A 15 6.94 7.45 -4.95
N THR A 16 7.13 8.76 -4.77
CA THR A 16 8.39 9.46 -5.03
C THR A 16 8.85 10.16 -3.76
N THR A 17 10.08 9.91 -3.36
CA THR A 17 10.70 10.47 -2.16
C THR A 17 12.04 11.11 -2.52
N PRO A 18 12.47 12.19 -1.85
CA PRO A 18 13.82 12.72 -2.02
C PRO A 18 14.92 11.78 -1.48
N LEU A 19 14.55 10.73 -0.74
CA LEU A 19 15.48 9.77 -0.13
C LEU A 19 16.02 8.74 -1.13
N SER A 20 15.45 8.65 -2.35
CA SER A 20 15.88 7.71 -3.38
C SER A 20 15.72 8.32 -4.77
N GLU A 21 16.65 8.01 -5.67
CA GLU A 21 16.56 8.39 -7.08
C GLU A 21 15.47 7.61 -7.84
N HIS A 22 14.99 6.50 -7.27
CA HIS A 22 14.03 5.63 -7.92
C HIS A 22 12.67 5.65 -7.22
N ALA A 23 11.62 5.77 -8.02
CA ALA A 23 10.24 5.68 -7.51
C ALA A 23 9.90 4.26 -7.07
N LEU A 24 9.08 4.17 -6.04
CA LEU A 24 8.40 2.95 -5.62
C LEU A 24 7.03 2.87 -6.30
N TYR A 25 6.67 1.68 -6.76
CA TYR A 25 5.37 1.40 -7.37
C TYR A 25 4.64 0.39 -6.50
N LEU A 26 3.55 0.84 -5.86
CA LEU A 26 2.66 0.01 -5.07
C LEU A 26 1.47 -0.39 -5.93
N THR A 27 1.35 -1.65 -6.31
CA THR A 27 0.13 -2.21 -6.88
C THR A 27 -0.73 -2.79 -5.77
N ILE A 28 -2.00 -2.42 -5.71
CA ILE A 28 -3.01 -3.01 -4.82
C ILE A 28 -4.03 -3.71 -5.70
N ASN A 29 -4.16 -5.03 -5.53
CA ASN A 29 -5.10 -5.87 -6.25
C ASN A 29 -6.31 -6.17 -5.36
N ASP A 30 -7.49 -6.16 -5.97
CA ASP A 30 -8.78 -6.36 -5.33
C ASP A 30 -9.36 -7.73 -5.65
N ILE A 31 -10.12 -8.28 -4.69
CA ILE A 31 -10.98 -9.44 -4.89
C ILE A 31 -12.45 -9.02 -4.82
N GLU A 32 -13.26 -9.60 -5.70
CA GLU A 32 -14.73 -9.50 -5.63
C GLU A 32 -15.23 -10.45 -4.55
N THR A 33 -16.12 -9.96 -3.69
CA THR A 33 -16.79 -10.74 -2.63
C THR A 33 -18.27 -10.42 -2.61
N ASP A 34 -19.08 -11.20 -1.89
CA ASP A 34 -20.51 -10.94 -1.74
C ASP A 34 -20.80 -9.57 -1.08
N GLY A 35 -19.85 -9.07 -0.26
CA GLY A 35 -19.90 -7.75 0.38
C GLY A 35 -19.31 -6.61 -0.45
N GLY A 36 -18.98 -6.85 -1.72
CA GLY A 36 -18.33 -5.90 -2.61
C GLY A 36 -16.84 -6.16 -2.80
N ARG A 37 -16.14 -5.16 -3.35
CA ARG A 37 -14.69 -5.24 -3.62
C ARG A 37 -13.89 -4.85 -2.40
N ARG A 38 -12.84 -5.62 -2.12
CA ARG A 38 -11.86 -5.27 -1.09
C ARG A 38 -10.43 -5.57 -1.53
N PRO A 39 -9.42 -4.89 -0.95
CA PRO A 39 -8.02 -5.21 -1.21
C PRO A 39 -7.71 -6.66 -0.80
N PHE A 40 -6.88 -7.31 -1.61
CA PHE A 40 -6.56 -8.74 -1.47
C PHE A 40 -5.06 -9.00 -1.35
N GLU A 41 -4.25 -8.30 -2.15
CA GLU A 41 -2.79 -8.41 -2.11
C GLU A 41 -2.16 -7.12 -2.61
N ILE A 42 -0.93 -6.86 -2.17
CA ILE A 42 -0.12 -5.77 -2.66
C ILE A 42 1.15 -6.28 -3.33
N PHE A 43 1.73 -5.46 -4.20
CA PHE A 43 3.07 -5.64 -4.75
C PHE A 43 3.80 -4.31 -4.69
N ILE A 44 5.02 -4.32 -4.16
CA ILE A 44 5.88 -3.14 -4.14
C ILE A 44 7.07 -3.43 -5.06
N ASN A 45 7.28 -2.56 -6.05
CA ASN A 45 8.39 -2.65 -6.99
C ASN A 45 9.23 -1.38 -6.98
N SER A 46 10.55 -1.51 -7.11
CA SER A 46 11.49 -0.39 -7.25
C SER A 46 12.68 -0.80 -8.11
N LYS A 47 13.32 0.18 -8.74
CA LYS A 47 14.64 0.00 -9.37
C LYS A 47 15.78 0.10 -8.36
N SER A 48 15.53 0.60 -7.15
CA SER A 48 16.53 0.65 -6.07
C SER A 48 16.69 -0.74 -5.44
N MET A 49 17.93 -1.23 -5.41
CA MET A 49 18.28 -2.50 -4.79
C MET A 49 18.49 -2.39 -3.27
N ASP A 50 18.73 -1.17 -2.76
CA ASP A 50 19.00 -0.91 -1.33
C ASP A 50 17.82 -1.25 -0.42
N HIS A 51 16.64 -1.38 -1.02
CA HIS A 51 15.38 -1.61 -0.33
C HIS A 51 14.80 -3.02 -0.51
N PHE A 52 15.51 -3.90 -1.22
CA PHE A 52 14.92 -5.15 -1.71
C PHE A 52 14.36 -6.08 -0.61
N ALA A 53 15.09 -6.30 0.49
CA ALA A 53 14.69 -7.26 1.52
C ALA A 53 13.41 -6.83 2.28
N TRP A 54 13.34 -5.57 2.72
CA TRP A 54 12.17 -5.08 3.46
C TRP A 54 10.95 -4.90 2.54
N VAL A 55 11.16 -4.51 1.27
CA VAL A 55 10.10 -4.41 0.26
C VAL A 55 9.43 -5.78 0.07
N VAL A 56 10.23 -6.84 -0.06
CA VAL A 56 9.73 -8.22 -0.18
C VAL A 56 9.01 -8.66 1.09
N ALA A 57 9.58 -8.37 2.27
CA ALA A 57 8.96 -8.73 3.54
C ALA A 57 7.60 -8.03 3.74
N LEU A 58 7.55 -6.72 3.52
CA LEU A 58 6.33 -5.92 3.68
C LEU A 58 5.25 -6.37 2.69
N THR A 59 5.61 -6.58 1.43
CA THR A 59 4.72 -7.14 0.40
C THR A 59 4.07 -8.45 0.86
N ARG A 60 4.87 -9.36 1.42
CA ARG A 60 4.38 -10.68 1.88
C ARG A 60 3.48 -10.57 3.09
N VAL A 61 3.87 -9.79 4.09
CA VAL A 61 3.13 -9.65 5.35
C VAL A 61 1.80 -8.93 5.11
N VAL A 62 1.81 -7.78 4.44
CA VAL A 62 0.58 -7.02 4.16
C VAL A 62 -0.38 -7.85 3.32
N SER A 63 0.10 -8.52 2.27
CA SER A 63 -0.76 -9.41 1.48
C SER A 63 -1.30 -10.60 2.28
N ALA A 64 -0.55 -11.13 3.24
CA ALA A 64 -1.03 -12.21 4.11
C ALA A 64 -2.15 -11.74 5.03
N VAL A 65 -2.09 -10.49 5.52
CA VAL A 65 -3.15 -9.85 6.30
C VAL A 65 -4.36 -9.56 5.43
N LEU A 66 -4.20 -8.90 4.28
CA LEU A 66 -5.31 -8.56 3.37
C LEU A 66 -6.11 -9.79 2.91
N ARG A 67 -5.48 -10.95 2.77
CA ARG A 67 -6.21 -12.18 2.43
C ARG A 67 -7.14 -12.68 3.55
N ARG A 68 -6.90 -12.29 4.79
CA ARG A 68 -7.61 -12.76 5.99
C ARG A 68 -8.60 -11.71 6.52
N GLU A 69 -8.22 -10.45 6.50
CA GLU A 69 -9.01 -9.35 7.04
C GLU A 69 -10.01 -8.81 6.02
N GLU A 70 -11.24 -8.59 6.46
CA GLU A 70 -12.29 -7.98 5.64
C GLU A 70 -12.20 -6.46 5.65
N ASP A 71 -11.89 -5.87 6.81
CA ASP A 71 -11.61 -4.45 6.99
C ASP A 71 -10.14 -4.23 7.39
N PRO A 72 -9.27 -3.84 6.44
CA PRO A 72 -7.86 -3.62 6.72
C PRO A 72 -7.54 -2.19 7.19
N THR A 73 -8.51 -1.42 7.71
CA THR A 73 -8.28 -0.03 8.14
C THR A 73 -7.17 0.09 9.18
N PHE A 74 -7.03 -0.89 10.09
CA PHE A 74 -5.93 -0.89 11.07
C PHE A 74 -4.54 -0.91 10.41
N LEU A 75 -4.38 -1.55 9.24
CA LEU A 75 -3.09 -1.55 8.52
C LEU A 75 -2.71 -0.13 8.10
N VAL A 76 -3.67 0.72 7.77
CA VAL A 76 -3.40 2.13 7.45
C VAL A 76 -2.76 2.83 8.65
N GLU A 77 -3.33 2.61 9.84
CA GLU A 77 -2.84 3.21 11.09
C GLU A 77 -1.44 2.71 11.44
N GLU A 78 -1.23 1.39 11.40
CA GLU A 78 0.07 0.76 11.68
C GLU A 78 1.16 1.22 10.70
N LEU A 79 0.86 1.32 9.40
CA LEU A 79 1.82 1.78 8.40
C LEU A 79 2.17 3.26 8.59
N ARG A 80 1.19 4.11 8.94
CA ARG A 80 1.40 5.55 9.22
C ARG A 80 2.22 5.83 10.46
N ALA A 81 2.14 4.94 11.45
CA ALA A 81 2.88 5.02 12.70
C ALA A 81 4.38 4.72 12.53
N ILE A 82 4.82 4.24 11.36
CA ILE A 82 6.23 3.96 11.09
C ILE A 82 6.96 5.26 10.72
N PHE A 83 7.98 5.59 11.51
CA PHE A 83 8.84 6.76 11.32
C PHE A 83 10.17 6.38 10.69
N ASP A 84 10.64 7.24 9.79
CA ASP A 84 12.03 7.20 9.33
C ASP A 84 12.92 7.80 10.43
N PRO A 85 13.99 7.11 10.88
CA PRO A 85 14.92 7.65 11.86
C PRO A 85 15.53 9.01 11.49
N GLN A 86 15.55 9.35 10.20
CA GLN A 86 16.04 10.62 9.67
C GLN A 86 14.95 11.73 9.65
N GLY A 87 13.75 11.45 10.16
CA GLY A 87 12.69 12.44 10.37
C GLY A 87 11.64 12.56 9.26
N GLY A 88 11.67 11.65 8.28
CA GLY A 88 10.75 11.58 7.16
C GLY A 88 11.13 12.49 5.99
N TYR A 89 10.15 12.87 5.17
CA TYR A 89 10.37 13.77 4.03
C TYR A 89 9.12 14.59 3.68
N PHE A 90 9.29 15.59 2.81
CA PHE A 90 8.19 16.35 2.25
C PHE A 90 7.94 15.94 0.80
N LYS A 91 6.66 15.73 0.47
CA LYS A 91 6.21 15.53 -0.91
C LYS A 91 6.11 16.88 -1.64
N PRO A 92 6.12 16.87 -2.98
CA PRO A 92 5.66 18.00 -3.76
C PRO A 92 4.29 18.49 -3.26
N GLY A 93 4.15 19.79 -3.03
CA GLY A 93 2.94 20.37 -2.41
C GLY A 93 3.00 20.51 -0.88
N GLY A 94 4.14 20.22 -0.25
CA GLY A 94 4.39 20.55 1.16
C GLY A 94 3.81 19.56 2.18
N ARG A 95 3.22 18.46 1.74
CA ARG A 95 2.71 17.40 2.64
C ARG A 95 3.89 16.63 3.24
N ARG A 96 3.99 16.62 4.58
CA ARG A 96 5.00 15.86 5.31
C ARG A 96 4.63 14.39 5.41
N MET A 97 5.56 13.49 5.11
CA MET A 97 5.47 12.04 5.31
C MET A 97 6.44 11.61 6.41
N ASN A 98 5.99 10.76 7.34
CA ASN A 98 6.83 10.24 8.43
C ASN A 98 7.89 9.26 7.92
N SER A 99 7.57 8.49 6.90
CA SER A 99 8.45 7.53 6.23
C SER A 99 7.85 7.13 4.88
N VAL A 100 8.60 6.39 4.07
CA VAL A 100 8.08 5.75 2.86
C VAL A 100 6.97 4.75 3.20
N VAL A 101 7.06 4.08 4.35
CA VAL A 101 6.05 3.12 4.80
C VAL A 101 4.76 3.83 5.20
N ALA A 102 4.85 5.01 5.80
CA ALA A 102 3.69 5.85 6.07
C ALA A 102 2.98 6.30 4.76
N GLU A 103 3.74 6.61 3.71
CA GLU A 103 3.15 6.92 2.40
C GLU A 103 2.49 5.71 1.73
N ILE A 104 2.99 4.49 1.96
CA ILE A 104 2.29 3.24 1.57
C ILE A 104 0.94 3.14 2.30
N GLY A 105 0.90 3.47 3.60
CA GLY A 105 -0.34 3.57 4.39
C GLY A 105 -1.33 4.57 3.80
N ASP A 106 -0.88 5.76 3.42
CA ASP A 106 -1.70 6.77 2.73
C ASP A 106 -2.26 6.25 1.40
N CYS A 107 -1.47 5.50 0.63
CA CYS A 107 -1.91 4.91 -0.63
C CYS A 107 -2.97 3.81 -0.40
N LEU A 108 -2.81 3.00 0.64
CA LEU A 108 -3.82 2.00 1.03
C LEU A 108 -5.13 2.66 1.47
N GLU A 109 -5.08 3.74 2.26
CA GLU A 109 -6.27 4.49 2.65
C GLU A 109 -6.99 5.07 1.44
N ALA A 110 -6.26 5.76 0.54
CA ALA A 110 -6.84 6.32 -0.67
C ALA A 110 -7.48 5.22 -1.55
N HIS A 111 -6.88 4.02 -1.57
CA HIS A 111 -7.46 2.88 -2.26
C HIS A 111 -8.77 2.40 -1.62
N LEU A 112 -8.82 2.28 -0.29
CA LEU A 112 -10.03 1.92 0.45
C LEU A 112 -11.15 2.95 0.24
N GLN A 113 -10.84 4.24 0.34
CA GLN A 113 -11.79 5.33 0.08
C GLN A 113 -12.35 5.27 -1.34
N ARG A 114 -11.51 4.95 -2.34
CA ARG A 114 -11.96 4.77 -3.73
C ARG A 114 -12.91 3.58 -3.89
N LEU A 115 -12.67 2.47 -3.19
CA LEU A 115 -13.57 1.30 -3.23
C LEU A 115 -14.91 1.60 -2.55
N ASN A 116 -14.87 2.30 -1.41
CA ASN A 116 -16.06 2.67 -0.64
C ASN A 116 -16.85 3.85 -1.27
N GLY A 117 -16.20 4.63 -2.15
CA GLY A 117 -16.73 5.85 -2.77
C GLY A 117 -17.38 5.69 -4.15
N VAL A 118 -17.59 4.46 -4.66
CA VAL A 118 -18.46 4.23 -5.82
C VAL A 118 -19.90 4.14 -5.33
N GLY A 119 -20.46 5.30 -4.98
CA GLY A 119 -21.79 5.44 -4.41
C GLY A 119 -22.08 6.87 -3.96
N SER A 120 -22.14 7.81 -4.91
CA SER A 120 -22.87 9.08 -4.82
C SER A 120 -23.42 9.43 -6.18
#